data_AF-A0A7X7T6I6-F1
#
_entry.id   AF-A0A7X7T6I6-F1
#
_cell.length_a   1.000
_cell.length_b   1.000
_cell.length_c   1.000
_cell.angle_alpha   90.00
_cell.angle_beta   90.00
_cell.angle_gamma   90.00
#
_symmetry.space_group_name_H-M   'P 1'
#
loop_
_entity.id
_entity.type
_entity.pdbx_description
1 polymer ?
#
loop_
_entity_poly.entity_id
_entity_poly.type
_entity_poly.pdbx_seq_one_letter_code
_entity_poly.pdbx_strand_id
1 'polypeptide(L)'
;MVMSRAELDEKAHTLVNAFLAATYEEDPGLAKSLAMLGEEGKLELAGVLGRFENRGLAPAQQRLMARRFLGRLRKPTAQGLALTNRVLDFLDRQGSSRLDDRAIAIGLELLEAFARVESDNDTLSERELELLGKAVRLYDRDDNRVLDDQELERLRAALKDGTLLHTLG
;
A
#
# COMPACT_ATOMS: atom_id res chain seq x y z
N MET A 1 -10.29 22.79 11.55
CA MET A 1 -9.43 22.64 12.75
C MET A 1 -8.27 21.75 12.34
N VAL A 2 -7.05 22.27 12.37
CA VAL A 2 -5.85 21.48 12.01
C VAL A 2 -5.40 20.76 13.28
N MET A 3 -5.31 19.42 13.22
CA MET A 3 -4.81 18.63 14.35
C MET A 3 -3.35 19.00 14.64
N SER A 4 -3.00 19.09 15.92
CA SER A 4 -1.62 19.22 16.35
C SER A 4 -0.84 17.95 16.05
N ARG A 5 0.50 18.06 16.00
CA ARG A 5 1.38 16.91 15.77
C ARG A 5 1.19 15.81 16.82
N ALA A 6 1.01 16.20 18.09
CA ALA A 6 0.76 15.24 19.18
C ALA A 6 -0.55 14.46 18.98
N GLU A 7 -1.62 15.13 18.54
CA GLU A 7 -2.91 14.46 18.26
C GLU A 7 -2.82 13.53 17.05
N LEU A 8 -2.00 13.87 16.04
CA LEU A 8 -1.74 12.99 14.89
C LEU A 8 -0.96 11.74 15.30
N ASP A 9 0.08 11.91 16.12
CA ASP A 9 0.90 10.80 16.62
C ASP A 9 0.05 9.86 17.51
N GLU A 10 -0.77 10.42 18.41
CA GLU A 10 -1.69 9.64 19.25
C GLU A 10 -2.73 8.87 18.42
N LYS A 11 -3.30 9.50 17.38
CA LYS A 11 -4.21 8.83 16.46
C LYS A 11 -3.52 7.69 15.73
N ALA A 12 -2.30 7.91 15.23
CA ALA A 12 -1.52 6.89 14.53
C ALA A 12 -1.24 5.68 15.43
N HIS A 13 -0.81 5.90 16.68
CA HIS A 13 -0.60 4.84 17.65
C HIS A 13 -1.88 4.05 17.94
N THR A 14 -3.00 4.75 18.14
CA THR A 14 -4.29 4.11 18.42
C THR A 14 -4.72 3.22 17.26
N LEU A 15 -4.62 3.72 16.02
CA LEU A 15 -4.97 2.98 14.81
C LEU A 15 -4.11 1.72 14.63
N VAL A 16 -2.79 1.86 14.77
CA VAL A 16 -1.84 0.75 14.64
C VAL A 16 -2.09 -0.30 15.72
N ASN A 17 -2.23 0.10 16.99
CA ASN A 17 -2.45 -0.84 18.08
C ASN A 17 -3.77 -1.61 17.94
N ALA A 18 -4.86 -0.93 17.55
CA ALA A 18 -6.14 -1.57 17.29
C ALA A 18 -6.05 -2.58 16.13
N PHE A 19 -5.33 -2.21 15.05
CA PHE A 19 -5.11 -3.10 13.92
C PHE A 19 -4.27 -4.33 14.30
N LEU A 20 -3.19 -4.16 15.06
CA LEU A 20 -2.31 -5.26 15.50
C LEU A 20 -3.05 -6.22 16.43
N ALA A 21 -3.83 -5.70 17.38
CA ALA A 21 -4.63 -6.53 18.28
C ALA A 21 -5.63 -7.41 17.50
N ALA A 22 -6.38 -6.81 16.56
CA ALA A 22 -7.32 -7.56 15.73
C ALA A 22 -6.62 -8.52 14.75
N THR A 23 -5.44 -8.15 14.24
CA THR A 23 -4.68 -9.00 13.31
C THR A 23 -4.03 -10.17 14.02
N TYR A 24 -3.69 -10.06 15.31
CA TYR A 24 -3.09 -11.16 16.06
C TYR A 24 -3.97 -12.41 16.12
N GLU A 25 -5.30 -12.23 16.17
CA GLU A 25 -6.26 -13.33 16.19
C GLU A 25 -6.41 -13.99 14.81
N GLU A 26 -6.30 -13.21 13.72
CA GLU A 26 -6.59 -13.68 12.36
C GLU A 26 -5.32 -14.09 11.57
N ASP A 27 -4.22 -13.37 11.75
CA ASP A 27 -2.90 -13.60 11.15
C ASP A 27 -1.79 -13.21 12.15
N PRO A 28 -1.45 -14.09 13.10
CA PRO A 28 -0.45 -13.81 14.11
C PRO A 28 0.97 -13.62 13.54
N GLY A 29 1.26 -14.16 12.36
CA GLY A 29 2.56 -14.00 11.70
C GLY A 29 2.76 -12.58 11.20
N LEU A 30 1.76 -12.03 10.53
CA LEU A 30 1.74 -10.65 10.09
C LEU A 30 1.76 -9.68 11.29
N ALA A 31 0.92 -9.93 12.30
CA ALA A 31 0.86 -9.09 13.50
C ALA A 31 2.22 -8.99 14.21
N LYS A 32 2.92 -10.12 14.39
CA LYS A 32 4.26 -10.15 14.99
C LYS A 32 5.27 -9.39 14.15
N SER A 33 5.24 -9.59 12.83
CA SER A 33 6.17 -8.91 11.91
C SER A 33 6.00 -7.39 11.93
N LEU A 34 4.75 -6.92 11.94
CA LEU A 34 4.44 -5.49 12.03
C LEU A 34 4.72 -4.90 13.42
N ALA A 35 4.53 -5.67 14.49
CA ALA A 35 4.84 -5.23 15.86
C ALA A 35 6.34 -5.00 16.10
N MET A 36 7.21 -5.60 15.28
CA MET A 36 8.67 -5.40 15.35
C MET A 36 9.14 -4.08 14.70
N LEU A 37 8.24 -3.33 14.06
CA LEU A 37 8.58 -2.04 13.45
C LEU A 37 8.97 -1.01 14.53
N GLY A 38 10.02 -0.24 14.25
CA GLY A 38 10.35 0.96 15.01
C GLY A 38 9.31 2.07 14.81
N GLU A 39 9.51 3.20 15.48
CA GLU A 39 8.55 4.32 15.46
C GLU A 39 8.29 4.87 14.05
N GLU A 40 9.33 5.03 13.23
CA GLU A 40 9.18 5.41 11.82
C GLU A 40 8.32 4.40 11.04
N GLY A 41 8.57 3.10 11.22
CA GLY A 41 7.78 2.05 10.57
C GLY A 41 6.34 2.02 11.03
N LYS A 42 6.06 2.34 12.30
CA LYS A 42 4.68 2.47 12.80
C LYS A 42 3.96 3.70 12.22
N LEU A 43 4.66 4.82 12.01
CA LEU A 43 4.10 5.98 11.35
C LEU A 43 3.73 5.67 9.89
N GLU A 44 4.63 5.00 9.16
CA GLU A 44 4.34 4.58 7.79
C GLU A 44 3.21 3.55 7.73
N LEU A 45 3.16 2.61 8.68
CA LEU A 45 2.06 1.67 8.82
C LEU A 45 0.73 2.41 9.07
N ALA A 46 0.71 3.41 9.96
CA ALA A 46 -0.48 4.22 10.18
C ALA A 46 -0.92 4.95 8.91
N GLY A 47 0.02 5.43 8.10
CA GLY A 47 -0.25 6.01 6.78
C GLY A 47 -0.96 5.02 5.86
N VAL A 48 -0.46 3.78 5.78
CA VAL A 48 -1.07 2.71 4.96
C VAL A 48 -2.47 2.39 5.47
N LEU A 49 -2.62 2.17 6.78
CA LEU A 49 -3.91 1.86 7.41
C LEU A 49 -4.93 2.98 7.21
N GLY A 50 -4.49 4.23 7.29
CA GLY A 50 -5.31 5.42 7.05
C GLY A 50 -5.95 5.44 5.67
N ARG A 51 -5.29 4.86 4.65
CA ARG A 51 -5.84 4.74 3.29
C ARG A 51 -7.13 3.91 3.24
N PHE A 52 -7.28 2.97 4.18
CA PHE A 52 -8.43 2.07 4.26
C PHE A 52 -9.50 2.56 5.25
N GLU A 53 -9.32 3.69 5.95
CA GLU A 53 -10.35 4.33 6.79
C GLU A 53 -11.47 4.97 5.92
N ASN A 54 -12.15 4.15 5.10
CA ASN A 54 -13.22 4.57 4.20
C ASN A 54 -14.57 4.59 4.93
N ARG A 55 -15.27 5.73 4.90
CA ARG A 55 -16.57 5.95 5.57
C ARG A 55 -17.68 5.00 5.13
N GLY A 56 -17.56 4.36 3.97
CA GLY A 56 -18.53 3.40 3.46
C GLY A 56 -18.35 1.96 3.95
N LEU A 57 -17.21 1.62 4.56
CA LEU A 57 -16.87 0.25 4.95
C LEU A 57 -16.96 0.04 6.46
N ALA A 58 -17.45 -1.13 6.87
CA ALA A 58 -17.40 -1.54 8.27
C ALA A 58 -15.93 -1.69 8.73
N PRO A 59 -15.59 -1.38 10.00
CA PRO A 59 -14.21 -1.46 10.48
C PRO A 59 -13.55 -2.82 10.26
N ALA A 60 -14.30 -3.92 10.35
CA ALA A 60 -13.78 -5.26 10.06
C ALA A 60 -13.34 -5.44 8.61
N GLN A 61 -14.09 -4.87 7.65
CA GLN A 61 -13.78 -4.93 6.23
C GLN A 61 -12.58 -4.06 5.88
N GLN A 62 -12.47 -2.86 6.49
CA GLN A 62 -11.29 -2.01 6.37
C GLN A 62 -10.02 -2.75 6.82
N ARG A 63 -10.07 -3.40 7.99
CA ARG A 63 -8.96 -4.22 8.50
C ARG A 63 -8.64 -5.40 7.60
N LEU A 64 -9.65 -6.08 7.06
CA LEU A 64 -9.45 -7.18 6.13
C LEU A 64 -8.70 -6.71 4.87
N MET A 65 -9.09 -5.58 4.27
CA MET A 65 -8.42 -5.04 3.10
C MET A 65 -6.97 -4.65 3.40
N ALA A 66 -6.75 -3.93 4.52
CA ALA A 66 -5.41 -3.58 4.97
C ALA A 66 -4.52 -4.81 5.21
N ARG A 67 -5.04 -5.87 5.84
CA ARG A 67 -4.31 -7.13 6.02
C ARG A 67 -3.97 -7.81 4.70
N ARG A 68 -4.90 -7.85 3.74
CA ARG A 68 -4.62 -8.41 2.41
C ARG A 68 -3.49 -7.65 1.72
N PHE A 69 -3.46 -6.32 1.86
CA PHE A 69 -2.39 -5.48 1.31
C PHE A 69 -1.04 -5.73 2.00
N LEU A 70 -1.02 -5.64 3.33
CA LEU A 70 0.19 -5.79 4.13
C LEU A 70 0.74 -7.22 4.10
N GLY A 71 -0.12 -8.22 3.97
CA GLY A 71 0.25 -9.63 3.81
C GLY A 71 0.98 -9.93 2.50
N ARG A 72 0.91 -9.02 1.51
CA ARG A 72 1.72 -9.13 0.29
C ARG A 72 3.15 -8.61 0.48
N LEU A 73 3.49 -7.97 1.60
CA LEU A 73 4.84 -7.45 1.83
C LEU A 73 5.75 -8.51 2.46
N ARG A 74 6.89 -8.77 1.84
CA ARG A 74 7.90 -9.69 2.36
C ARG A 74 8.67 -9.01 3.49
N LYS A 75 8.39 -9.39 4.74
CA LYS A 75 9.01 -8.81 5.95
C LYS A 75 8.90 -7.27 5.96
N PRO A 76 7.75 -6.71 6.37
CA PRO A 76 7.53 -5.27 6.36
C PRO A 76 8.66 -4.49 7.06
N THR A 77 9.20 -3.48 6.37
CA THR A 77 10.18 -2.50 6.89
C THR A 77 9.58 -1.10 6.82
N ALA A 78 10.18 -0.12 7.51
CA ALA A 78 9.78 1.27 7.38
C ALA A 78 9.87 1.75 5.92
N GLN A 79 10.96 1.42 5.23
CA GLN A 79 11.16 1.77 3.82
C GLN A 79 10.15 1.10 2.90
N GLY A 80 9.89 -0.21 3.08
CA GLY A 80 8.88 -0.92 2.30
C GLY A 80 7.48 -0.34 2.47
N LEU A 81 7.11 0.07 3.70
CA LEU A 81 5.84 0.74 3.97
C LEU A 81 5.80 2.15 3.37
N ALA A 82 6.90 2.91 3.41
CA ALA A 82 6.99 4.21 2.75
C ALA A 82 6.84 4.10 1.23
N LEU A 83 7.47 3.10 0.60
CA LEU A 83 7.27 2.80 -0.83
C LEU A 83 5.82 2.41 -1.12
N THR A 84 5.22 1.62 -0.24
CA THR A 84 3.81 1.25 -0.33
C THR A 84 2.90 2.48 -0.28
N ASN A 85 3.11 3.40 0.67
CA ASN A 85 2.37 4.66 0.76
C ASN A 85 2.49 5.49 -0.52
N ARG A 86 3.71 5.60 -1.09
CA ARG A 86 3.92 6.31 -2.36
C ARG A 86 3.13 5.69 -3.50
N VAL A 87 3.11 4.36 -3.62
CA VAL A 87 2.31 3.68 -4.67
C VAL A 87 0.82 3.98 -4.47
N LEU A 88 0.34 3.98 -3.22
CA LEU A 88 -1.05 4.29 -2.91
C LEU A 88 -1.42 5.75 -3.20
N ASP A 89 -0.48 6.70 -3.11
CA ASP A 89 -0.71 8.09 -3.51
C ASP A 89 -1.12 8.21 -4.98
N PHE A 90 -0.47 7.46 -5.87
CA PHE A 90 -0.84 7.41 -7.30
C PHE A 90 -2.24 6.84 -7.55
N LEU A 91 -2.85 6.17 -6.57
CA LEU A 91 -4.19 5.61 -6.69
C LEU A 91 -5.26 6.48 -6.01
N ASP A 92 -4.87 7.51 -5.24
CA ASP A 92 -5.77 8.42 -4.55
C ASP A 92 -6.24 9.55 -5.48
N ARG A 93 -7.21 9.22 -6.33
CA ARG A 93 -7.76 10.14 -7.34
C ARG A 93 -8.43 11.40 -6.79
N GLN A 94 -8.81 11.38 -5.52
CA GLN A 94 -9.51 12.50 -4.89
C GLN A 94 -8.57 13.35 -4.04
N GLY A 95 -7.30 12.98 -3.91
CA GLY A 95 -6.36 13.61 -2.97
C GLY A 95 -6.86 13.57 -1.53
N SER A 96 -7.71 12.60 -1.21
CA SER A 96 -8.42 12.50 0.08
C SER A 96 -7.62 11.77 1.16
N SER A 97 -6.44 11.26 0.77
CA SER A 97 -5.62 10.28 1.49
C SER A 97 -6.37 8.99 1.80
N ARG A 98 -7.45 8.69 1.07
CA ARG A 98 -8.30 7.51 1.24
C ARG A 98 -8.58 6.87 -0.10
N LEU A 99 -8.59 5.55 -0.12
CA LEU A 99 -8.85 4.78 -1.33
C LEU A 99 -10.31 4.35 -1.37
N ASP A 100 -10.92 4.49 -2.55
CA ASP A 100 -12.19 3.84 -2.85
C ASP A 100 -11.97 2.34 -3.16
N ASP A 101 -13.05 1.58 -3.21
CA ASP A 101 -13.00 0.13 -3.43
C ASP A 101 -12.32 -0.23 -4.75
N ARG A 102 -12.46 0.63 -5.77
CA ARG A 102 -11.80 0.44 -7.05
C ARG A 102 -10.30 0.57 -6.86
N ALA A 103 -9.82 1.67 -6.32
CA ALA A 103 -8.40 1.94 -6.07
C ALA A 103 -7.74 0.85 -5.21
N ILE A 104 -8.45 0.35 -4.18
CA ILE A 104 -7.98 -0.78 -3.37
C ILE A 104 -7.77 -2.04 -4.24
N ALA A 105 -8.74 -2.39 -5.07
CA ALA A 105 -8.64 -3.55 -5.95
C ALA A 105 -7.49 -3.41 -6.97
N ILE A 106 -7.30 -2.21 -7.53
CA ILE A 106 -6.17 -1.92 -8.43
C ILE A 106 -4.84 -2.06 -7.69
N GLY A 107 -4.72 -1.49 -6.49
CA GLY A 107 -3.50 -1.60 -5.69
C GLY A 107 -3.12 -3.04 -5.38
N LEU A 108 -4.09 -3.89 -5.05
CA LEU A 108 -3.85 -5.32 -4.83
C LEU A 108 -3.41 -6.04 -6.10
N GLU A 109 -4.06 -5.77 -7.24
CA GLU A 109 -3.65 -6.33 -8.54
C GLU A 109 -2.21 -5.94 -8.89
N LEU A 110 -1.82 -4.67 -8.67
CA LEU A 110 -0.47 -4.20 -8.92
C LEU A 110 0.54 -4.89 -8.01
N LEU A 111 0.25 -5.02 -6.71
CA LEU A 111 1.11 -5.79 -5.81
C LEU A 111 1.26 -7.23 -6.28
N GLU A 112 0.16 -7.91 -6.60
CA GLU A 112 0.19 -9.31 -7.05
C GLU A 112 0.95 -9.50 -8.37
N ALA A 113 0.85 -8.54 -9.30
CA ALA A 113 1.59 -8.60 -10.57
C ALA A 113 3.09 -8.37 -10.39
N PHE A 114 3.50 -7.60 -9.38
CA PHE A 114 4.91 -7.36 -9.06
C PHE A 114 5.49 -8.39 -8.10
N ALA A 115 4.64 -9.10 -7.34
CA ALA A 115 5.04 -10.28 -6.62
C ALA A 115 5.47 -11.32 -7.65
N ARG A 116 6.75 -11.68 -7.61
CA ARG A 116 7.43 -12.62 -8.50
C ARG A 116 8.14 -12.08 -9.73
N VAL A 117 8.27 -10.76 -9.85
CA VAL A 117 9.05 -10.18 -10.95
C VAL A 117 10.54 -10.51 -10.81
N GLU A 118 11.06 -10.52 -9.58
CA GLU A 118 12.48 -10.80 -9.33
C GLU A 118 12.73 -12.05 -8.46
N SER A 119 11.68 -12.68 -7.92
CA SER A 119 11.84 -13.85 -7.04
C SER A 119 10.67 -14.84 -7.12
N ASP A 120 10.85 -16.12 -6.82
CA ASP A 120 9.71 -17.08 -6.86
C ASP A 120 8.76 -16.99 -5.63
N ASN A 121 8.61 -15.80 -5.01
CA ASN A 121 7.80 -15.61 -3.80
C ASN A 121 6.48 -14.89 -4.09
N ASP A 122 5.41 -15.30 -3.40
CA ASP A 122 4.08 -14.65 -3.44
C ASP A 122 3.97 -13.31 -2.69
N THR A 123 5.11 -12.80 -2.21
CA THR A 123 5.23 -11.57 -1.43
C THR A 123 6.29 -10.68 -2.05
N LEU A 124 6.04 -9.38 -2.10
CA LEU A 124 6.94 -8.39 -2.66
C LEU A 124 8.11 -8.12 -1.72
N SER A 125 9.30 -8.24 -2.27
CA SER A 125 10.49 -7.62 -1.71
C SER A 125 10.45 -6.09 -1.80
N GLU A 126 11.31 -5.43 -1.04
CA GLU A 126 11.50 -3.99 -1.13
C GLU A 126 11.93 -3.55 -2.54
N ARG A 127 12.74 -4.38 -3.22
CA ARG A 127 13.16 -4.10 -4.59
C ARG A 127 12.01 -4.20 -5.60
N GLU A 128 11.14 -5.20 -5.47
CA GLU A 128 9.92 -5.30 -6.28
C GLU A 128 8.97 -4.12 -6.01
N LEU A 129 8.90 -3.62 -4.77
CA LEU A 129 8.18 -2.38 -4.45
C LEU A 129 8.82 -1.14 -5.11
N GLU A 130 10.16 -1.04 -5.16
CA GLU A 130 10.84 0.03 -5.89
C GLU A 130 10.52 -0.02 -7.40
N LEU A 131 10.52 -1.21 -7.99
CA LEU A 131 10.14 -1.41 -9.39
C LEU A 131 8.69 -1.01 -9.63
N LEU A 132 7.76 -1.38 -8.75
CA LEU A 132 6.38 -0.93 -8.80
C LEU A 132 6.28 0.59 -8.70
N GLY A 133 7.03 1.20 -7.78
CA GLY A 133 7.12 2.66 -7.64
C GLY A 133 7.61 3.36 -8.90
N LYS A 134 8.60 2.79 -9.60
CA LYS A 134 9.06 3.29 -10.91
C LYS A 134 8.00 3.10 -11.99
N ALA A 135 7.30 1.97 -11.98
CA ALA A 135 6.25 1.67 -12.94
C ALA A 135 5.10 2.68 -12.87
N VAL A 136 4.57 2.94 -11.68
CA VAL A 136 3.47 3.92 -11.54
C VAL A 136 3.92 5.31 -11.97
N ARG A 137 5.16 5.72 -11.66
CA ARG A 137 5.71 7.00 -12.10
C ARG A 137 5.93 7.08 -13.61
N LEU A 138 6.33 5.99 -14.25
CA LEU A 138 6.55 5.94 -15.70
C LEU A 138 5.23 6.13 -16.47
N TYR A 139 4.12 5.70 -15.89
CA TYR A 139 2.80 5.75 -16.52
C TYR A 139 1.98 6.99 -16.14
N ASP A 140 2.41 7.76 -15.14
CA ASP A 140 1.94 9.12 -14.84
C ASP A 140 2.52 10.09 -15.88
N ARG A 141 1.78 10.32 -16.96
CA ARG A 141 2.26 11.05 -18.14
C ARG A 141 2.20 12.56 -17.97
N ASP A 142 1.27 13.04 -17.16
CA ASP A 142 1.11 14.47 -16.88
C ASP A 142 1.83 14.92 -15.59
N ASP A 143 2.52 14.00 -14.90
CA ASP A 143 3.31 14.21 -13.68
C ASP A 143 2.47 14.82 -12.54
N ASN A 144 1.16 14.49 -12.52
CA ASN A 144 0.22 14.98 -11.52
C ASN A 144 0.22 14.11 -10.24
N ARG A 145 0.99 13.01 -10.24
CA ARG A 145 1.13 12.00 -9.16
C ARG A 145 -0.14 11.21 -8.86
N VAL A 146 -1.03 11.07 -9.84
CA VAL A 146 -2.31 10.36 -9.76
C VAL A 146 -2.61 9.70 -11.09
N LEU A 147 -2.74 8.38 -11.10
CA LEU A 147 -3.04 7.66 -12.34
C LEU A 147 -4.52 7.77 -12.71
N ASP A 148 -4.77 8.42 -13.85
CA ASP A 148 -6.10 8.49 -14.44
C ASP A 148 -6.54 7.14 -15.04
N ASP A 149 -7.74 7.08 -15.61
CA ASP A 149 -8.27 5.81 -16.15
C ASP A 149 -7.46 5.29 -17.35
N GLN A 150 -6.97 6.18 -18.18
CA GLN A 150 -6.20 5.83 -19.36
C GLN A 150 -4.78 5.37 -18.99
N GLU A 151 -4.16 6.02 -18.01
CA GLU A 151 -2.84 5.67 -17.50
C GLU A 151 -2.84 4.31 -16.79
N LEU A 152 -3.85 4.05 -15.97
CA LEU A 152 -4.04 2.74 -15.33
C LEU A 152 -4.29 1.63 -16.36
N GLU A 153 -5.08 1.89 -17.40
CA GLU A 153 -5.27 0.91 -18.48
C GLU A 153 -3.97 0.59 -19.20
N ARG A 154 -3.15 1.60 -19.51
CA ARG A 154 -1.84 1.41 -20.14
C ARG A 154 -0.88 0.63 -19.24
N LEU A 155 -0.84 0.95 -17.95
CA LEU A 155 0.00 0.22 -16.98
C LEU A 155 -0.42 -1.25 -16.92
N ARG A 156 -1.72 -1.53 -16.83
CA ARG A 156 -2.27 -2.89 -16.83
C ARG A 156 -2.00 -3.65 -18.12
N ALA A 157 -2.11 -2.99 -19.27
CA ALA A 157 -1.79 -3.61 -20.56
C ALA A 157 -0.31 -4.04 -20.61
N ALA A 158 0.58 -3.14 -20.19
CA ALA A 158 2.02 -3.40 -20.15
C ALA A 158 2.45 -4.47 -19.12
N LEU A 159 1.67 -4.63 -18.05
CA LEU A 159 1.84 -5.73 -17.11
C LEU A 159 1.47 -7.08 -17.73
N LYS A 160 0.37 -7.12 -18.49
CA LYS A 160 -0.15 -8.35 -19.10
C LYS A 160 0.68 -8.84 -20.27
N ASP A 161 1.23 -7.92 -21.07
CA ASP A 161 2.04 -8.27 -22.25
C ASP A 161 3.54 -8.40 -21.95
N GLY A 162 3.97 -8.13 -20.70
CA GLY A 162 5.36 -8.23 -20.25
C GLY A 162 6.26 -7.05 -20.65
N THR A 163 5.76 -6.07 -21.41
CA THR A 163 6.52 -4.90 -21.88
C THR A 163 7.07 -4.08 -20.71
N LEU A 164 6.32 -4.01 -19.61
CA LEU A 164 6.71 -3.23 -18.44
C LEU A 164 8.04 -3.71 -17.86
N LEU A 165 8.24 -5.03 -17.76
CA LEU A 165 9.44 -5.61 -17.16
C LEU A 165 10.67 -5.38 -18.03
N HIS A 166 10.51 -5.42 -19.35
CA HIS A 166 11.57 -5.06 -20.29
C HIS A 166 11.96 -3.58 -20.24
N THR A 167 11.04 -2.70 -19.83
CA THR A 167 11.26 -1.25 -19.78
C THR A 167 11.91 -0.82 -18.45
N LEU A 168 11.69 -1.58 -17.38
CA LEU A 168 12.23 -1.29 -16.04
C LEU A 168 13.59 -1.94 -15.76
N GLY A 169 14.03 -2.87 -16.62
CA GLY A 169 15.28 -3.63 -16.54
C GLY A 169 16.48 -2.90 -17.14
#